data_AF-A0A2K9F3T2-F1
#
_entry.id   AF-A0A2K9F3T2-F1
#
_cell.length_a   1.000
_cell.length_b   1.000
_cell.length_c   1.000
_cell.angle_alpha   90.00
_cell.angle_beta   90.00
_cell.angle_gamma   90.00
#
_symmetry.space_group_name_H-M   'P 1'
#
loop_
_entity.id
_entity.type
_entity.pdbx_description
1 polymer ?
#
loop_
_entity_poly.entity_id
_entity_poly.type
_entity_poly.pdbx_seq_one_letter_code
_entity_poly.pdbx_strand_id
1 'polypeptide(L)'
;MEWISPVSTALGAAIGVGATLLADRLRWRREREDRALESRKQLYADYSAALSRIRTALNEAVHDQTLSGEERRARVRELFLAPGAYELRHQLAILAPETVIAASTRAFKILRDTRDAILEGADATSTDYTDLEDAFDHAVGDLRRVMRADLGVRNAHPRGTD
;
A
#
# COMPACT_ATOMS: atom_id res chain seq x y z
N MET A 1 44.76 -38.86 -34.73
CA MET A 1 43.36 -38.86 -34.25
C MET A 1 43.33 -38.77 -32.72
N GLU A 2 43.86 -37.69 -32.12
CA GLU A 2 44.02 -37.58 -30.64
C GLU A 2 43.34 -36.34 -30.03
N TRP A 3 42.79 -35.44 -30.84
CA TRP A 3 42.28 -34.14 -30.38
C TRP A 3 40.76 -34.12 -30.14
N ILE A 4 40.02 -35.16 -30.53
CA ILE A 4 38.55 -35.20 -30.43
C ILE A 4 38.07 -35.39 -28.98
N SER A 5 38.81 -36.17 -28.18
CA SER A 5 38.47 -36.49 -26.78
C SER A 5 38.61 -35.29 -25.80
N PRO A 6 39.70 -34.49 -25.85
CA PRO A 6 39.78 -33.30 -25.00
C PRO A 6 38.76 -32.21 -25.43
N VAL A 7 38.44 -32.10 -26.72
CA VAL A 7 37.46 -31.13 -27.23
C VAL A 7 36.04 -31.47 -26.77
N SER A 8 35.63 -32.74 -26.77
CA SER A 8 34.31 -33.14 -26.28
C SER A 8 34.15 -32.90 -24.77
N THR A 9 35.20 -33.11 -23.99
CA THR A 9 35.20 -32.88 -22.54
C THR A 9 35.17 -31.39 -22.21
N ALA A 10 35.97 -30.58 -22.93
CA ALA A 10 35.96 -29.12 -22.78
C ALA A 10 34.60 -28.51 -23.17
N LEU A 11 33.96 -29.02 -24.22
CA LEU A 11 32.64 -28.58 -24.65
C LEU A 11 31.55 -28.96 -23.61
N GLY A 12 31.59 -30.19 -23.08
CA GLY A 12 30.68 -30.63 -22.02
C GLY A 12 30.82 -29.80 -20.73
N ALA A 13 32.06 -29.48 -20.33
CA ALA A 13 32.33 -28.60 -19.19
C ALA A 13 31.82 -27.17 -19.42
N ALA A 14 32.04 -26.60 -20.61
CA ALA A 14 31.55 -25.26 -20.96
C ALA A 14 30.02 -25.19 -20.96
N ILE A 15 29.33 -26.22 -21.46
CA ILE A 15 27.87 -26.31 -21.43
C ILE A 15 27.36 -26.44 -19.98
N GLY A 16 28.00 -27.28 -19.15
CA GLY A 16 27.63 -27.43 -17.74
C GLY A 16 27.77 -26.14 -16.93
N VAL A 17 28.89 -25.43 -17.10
CA VAL A 17 29.14 -24.15 -16.41
C VAL A 17 28.20 -23.06 -16.95
N GLY A 18 27.97 -23.00 -18.26
CA GLY A 18 27.04 -22.06 -18.89
C GLY A 18 25.59 -22.25 -18.41
N ALA A 19 25.13 -23.51 -18.31
CA ALA A 19 23.81 -23.83 -17.79
C ALA A 19 23.66 -23.43 -16.31
N THR A 20 24.72 -23.62 -15.51
CA THR A 20 24.74 -23.25 -14.09
C THR A 20 24.66 -21.73 -13.91
N LEU A 21 25.46 -20.95 -14.64
CA LEU A 21 25.43 -19.49 -14.57
C LEU A 21 24.11 -18.89 -15.06
N LEU A 22 23.49 -19.49 -16.09
CA LEU A 22 22.17 -19.06 -16.56
C LEU A 22 21.08 -19.37 -15.52
N ALA A 23 21.11 -20.57 -14.92
CA ALA A 23 20.20 -20.94 -13.85
C ALA A 23 20.35 -20.00 -12.63
N ASP A 24 21.58 -19.67 -12.26
CA ASP A 24 21.88 -18.79 -11.13
C ASP A 24 21.45 -17.35 -11.41
N ARG A 25 21.64 -16.86 -12.64
CA ARG A 25 21.16 -15.54 -13.06
C ARG A 25 19.63 -15.46 -13.09
N LEU A 26 18.95 -16.52 -13.52
CA LEU A 26 17.49 -16.61 -13.46
C LEU A 26 16.99 -16.63 -12.02
N ARG A 27 17.68 -17.37 -11.13
CA ARG A 27 17.38 -17.43 -9.69
C ARG A 27 17.53 -16.06 -9.04
N TRP A 28 18.65 -15.38 -9.25
CA TRP A 28 18.85 -14.02 -8.72
C TRP A 28 17.85 -13.01 -9.23
N ARG A 29 17.43 -13.11 -10.50
CA ARG A 29 16.39 -12.21 -11.03
C ARG A 29 15.06 -12.43 -10.30
N ARG A 30 14.65 -13.69 -10.13
CA ARG A 30 13.43 -14.05 -9.38
C ARG A 30 13.51 -13.59 -7.94
N GLU A 31 14.61 -13.85 -7.23
CA GLU A 31 14.78 -13.43 -5.84
C GLU A 31 14.76 -11.90 -5.66
N ARG A 32 15.17 -11.13 -6.67
CA ARG A 32 15.05 -9.67 -6.65
C ARG A 32 13.61 -9.22 -6.90
N GLU A 33 12.93 -9.84 -7.86
CA GLU A 33 11.50 -9.60 -8.15
C GLU A 33 10.62 -9.93 -6.94
N ASP A 34 10.87 -11.08 -6.29
CA ASP A 34 10.15 -11.54 -5.10
C ASP A 34 10.36 -10.60 -3.91
N ARG A 35 11.61 -10.17 -3.66
CA ARG A 35 11.90 -9.20 -2.60
C ARG A 35 11.23 -7.84 -2.83
N ALA A 36 11.27 -7.34 -4.06
CA ALA A 36 10.60 -6.09 -4.41
C ALA A 36 9.08 -6.17 -4.25
N LEU A 37 8.48 -7.33 -4.59
CA LEU A 37 7.07 -7.59 -4.38
C LEU A 37 6.72 -7.68 -2.89
N GLU A 38 7.56 -8.34 -2.08
CA GLU A 38 7.35 -8.43 -0.64
C GLU A 38 7.48 -7.07 0.07
N SER A 39 8.49 -6.27 -0.29
CA SER A 39 8.61 -4.90 0.23
C SER A 39 7.40 -4.03 -0.10
N ARG A 40 6.84 -4.14 -1.32
CA ARG A 40 5.61 -3.42 -1.69
C ARG A 40 4.38 -3.92 -0.93
N LYS A 41 4.22 -5.23 -0.75
CA LYS A 41 3.14 -5.79 0.06
C LYS A 41 3.16 -5.24 1.48
N GLN A 42 4.33 -5.26 2.12
CA GLN A 42 4.50 -4.77 3.48
C GLN A 42 4.16 -3.27 3.56
N LEU A 43 4.71 -2.46 2.65
CA LEU A 43 4.42 -1.03 2.58
C LEU A 43 2.92 -0.74 2.39
N TYR A 44 2.23 -1.49 1.52
CA TYR A 44 0.79 -1.32 1.29
C TYR A 44 -0.04 -1.70 2.52
N ALA A 45 0.36 -2.77 3.23
CA ALA A 45 -0.27 -3.17 4.48
C ALA A 45 -0.09 -2.11 5.57
N ASP A 46 1.13 -1.63 5.76
CA ASP A 46 1.47 -0.62 6.77
C ASP A 46 0.74 0.71 6.50
N TYR A 47 0.71 1.16 5.24
CA TYR A 47 0.00 2.36 4.85
C TYR A 47 -1.51 2.24 5.06
N SER A 48 -2.11 1.11 4.69
CA SER A 48 -3.54 0.84 4.91
C SER A 48 -3.89 0.80 6.40
N ALA A 49 -3.02 0.20 7.22
CA ALA A 49 -3.19 0.17 8.67
C ALA A 49 -3.05 1.56 9.30
N ALA A 50 -2.11 2.38 8.82
CA ALA A 50 -1.97 3.77 9.26
C ALA A 50 -3.23 4.60 8.96
N LEU A 51 -3.78 4.51 7.74
CA LEU A 51 -5.03 5.18 7.38
C LEU A 51 -6.20 4.74 8.28
N SER A 52 -6.32 3.42 8.51
CA SER A 52 -7.38 2.89 9.38
C SER A 52 -7.25 3.40 10.81
N ARG A 53 -6.03 3.48 11.36
CA ARG A 53 -5.80 3.99 12.72
C ARG A 53 -6.20 5.45 12.86
N ILE A 54 -5.83 6.30 11.89
CA ILE A 54 -6.22 7.72 11.93
C ILE A 54 -7.73 7.85 11.83
N ARG A 55 -8.37 7.10 10.92
CA ARG A 55 -9.82 7.08 10.76
C ARG A 55 -10.54 6.69 12.05
N THR A 56 -10.14 5.59 12.67
CA THR A 56 -10.72 5.14 13.95
C THR A 56 -10.56 6.21 15.02
N ALA A 57 -9.37 6.81 15.14
CA ALA A 57 -9.13 7.84 16.15
C ALA A 57 -9.93 9.13 15.90
N LEU A 58 -10.17 9.51 14.65
CA LEU A 58 -11.07 10.63 14.31
C LEU A 58 -12.51 10.31 14.70
N ASN A 59 -12.97 9.10 14.36
CA ASN A 59 -14.32 8.65 14.67
C ASN A 59 -14.56 8.61 16.19
N GLU A 60 -13.60 8.07 16.95
CA GLU A 60 -13.59 8.12 18.42
C GLU A 60 -13.68 9.55 18.95
N ALA A 61 -12.86 10.48 18.45
CA ALA A 61 -12.89 11.87 18.88
C ALA A 61 -14.24 12.57 18.59
N VAL A 62 -14.90 12.19 17.49
CA VAL A 62 -16.20 12.75 17.11
C VAL A 62 -17.35 12.19 17.97
N HIS A 63 -17.29 10.90 18.32
CA HIS A 63 -18.32 10.24 19.12
C HIS A 63 -18.15 10.38 20.63
N ASP A 64 -16.98 10.83 21.08
CA ASP A 64 -16.74 11.08 22.50
C ASP A 64 -17.51 12.33 22.98
N GLN A 65 -18.63 12.07 23.66
CA GLN A 65 -19.51 13.09 24.25
C GLN A 65 -18.93 13.71 25.53
N THR A 66 -17.84 13.16 26.06
CA THR A 66 -17.17 13.67 27.27
C THR A 66 -16.21 14.81 26.95
N LEU A 67 -15.73 14.89 25.70
CA LEU A 67 -14.83 15.95 25.24
C LEU A 67 -15.61 17.23 24.92
N SER A 68 -15.18 18.34 25.49
CA SER A 68 -15.56 19.66 24.97
C SER A 68 -15.06 19.85 23.54
N GLY A 69 -15.69 20.77 22.80
CA GLY A 69 -15.27 21.07 21.42
C GLY A 69 -13.79 21.50 21.31
N GLU A 70 -13.22 22.11 22.35
CA GLU A 70 -11.82 22.50 22.36
C GLU A 70 -10.87 21.33 22.62
N GLU A 71 -11.21 20.45 23.56
CA GLU A 71 -10.46 19.21 23.82
C GLU A 71 -10.49 18.27 22.62
N ARG A 72 -11.64 18.15 21.96
CA ARG A 72 -11.79 17.41 20.71
C ARG A 72 -10.84 17.94 19.63
N ARG A 73 -10.80 19.26 19.42
CA ARG A 73 -9.89 19.90 18.46
C ARG A 73 -8.42 19.66 18.81
N ALA A 74 -8.05 19.73 20.09
CA ALA A 74 -6.69 19.45 20.54
C ALA A 74 -6.31 17.99 20.25
N ARG A 75 -7.19 17.05 20.59
CA ARG A 75 -7.01 15.62 20.34
C ARG A 75 -6.83 15.30 18.86
N VAL A 76 -7.67 15.86 18.00
CA VAL A 76 -7.59 15.70 16.55
C VAL A 76 -6.27 16.24 16.00
N ARG A 77 -5.78 17.38 16.49
CA ARG A 77 -4.47 17.90 16.07
C ARG A 77 -3.32 16.98 16.47
N GLU A 78 -3.32 16.46 17.69
CA GLU A 78 -2.30 15.52 18.16
C GLU A 78 -2.25 14.24 17.31
N LEU A 79 -3.42 13.70 16.92
CA LEU A 79 -3.51 12.51 16.08
C LEU A 79 -2.85 12.68 14.71
N PHE A 80 -2.89 13.89 14.13
CA PHE A 80 -2.25 14.19 12.85
C PHE A 80 -0.77 14.54 12.97
N LEU A 81 -0.30 14.89 14.17
CA LEU A 81 1.12 15.08 14.47
C LEU A 81 1.82 13.76 14.79
N ALA A 82 1.07 12.67 14.99
CA ALA A 82 1.61 11.36 15.24
C ALA A 82 2.48 10.88 14.05
N PRO A 83 3.74 10.48 14.29
CA PRO A 83 4.64 10.04 13.23
C PRO A 83 4.14 8.77 12.55
N GLY A 84 4.40 8.65 11.25
CA GLY A 84 4.20 7.41 10.47
C GLY A 84 3.38 7.57 9.19
N ALA A 85 2.31 8.38 9.19
CA ALA A 85 1.45 8.48 8.00
C ALA A 85 2.13 9.22 6.83
N TYR A 86 2.83 10.31 7.13
CA TYR A 86 3.62 11.06 6.15
C TYR A 86 4.85 10.28 5.68
N GLU A 87 5.52 9.57 6.59
CA GLU A 87 6.68 8.73 6.27
C GLU A 87 6.31 7.61 5.29
N LEU A 88 5.24 6.87 5.58
CA LEU A 88 4.73 5.81 4.70
C LEU A 88 4.29 6.37 3.35
N ARG A 89 3.73 7.59 3.30
CA ARG A 89 3.40 8.27 2.04
C ARG A 89 4.65 8.61 1.22
N HIS A 90 5.73 9.07 1.84
CA HIS A 90 6.99 9.32 1.15
C HIS A 90 7.59 8.02 0.58
N GLN A 91 7.52 6.92 1.35
CA GLN A 91 7.94 5.61 0.86
C GLN A 91 7.07 5.12 -0.30
N LEU A 92 5.74 5.35 -0.23
CA LEU A 92 4.80 5.05 -1.30
C LEU A 92 5.17 5.77 -2.60
N ALA A 93 5.51 7.06 -2.51
CA ALA A 93 5.90 7.87 -3.67
C ALA A 93 7.18 7.39 -4.37
N ILE A 94 8.04 6.65 -3.65
CA ILE A 94 9.29 6.10 -4.20
C ILE A 94 9.06 4.71 -4.82
N LEU A 95 8.23 3.88 -4.20
CA LEU A 95 8.15 2.44 -4.50
C LEU A 95 6.89 2.01 -5.25
N ALA A 96 5.82 2.79 -5.20
CA ALA A 96 4.52 2.43 -5.77
C ALA A 96 4.34 3.00 -7.19
N PRO A 97 3.54 2.35 -8.05
CA PRO A 97 3.17 2.91 -9.34
C PRO A 97 2.28 4.14 -9.18
N GLU A 98 2.26 4.99 -10.21
CA GLU A 98 1.51 6.26 -10.22
C GLU A 98 0.01 6.08 -9.89
N THR A 99 -0.59 4.97 -10.30
CA THR A 99 -2.00 4.65 -9.99
C THR A 99 -2.25 4.51 -8.49
N VAL A 100 -1.31 3.91 -7.74
CA VAL A 100 -1.38 3.77 -6.28
C VAL A 100 -1.11 5.11 -5.61
N ILE A 101 -0.16 5.90 -6.12
CA ILE A 101 0.15 7.25 -5.62
C ILE A 101 -1.07 8.17 -5.76
N ALA A 102 -1.74 8.16 -6.90
CA ALA A 102 -2.93 8.97 -7.16
C ALA A 102 -4.10 8.58 -6.23
N ALA A 103 -4.36 7.28 -6.05
CA ALA A 103 -5.39 6.80 -5.14
C ALA A 103 -5.08 7.12 -3.67
N SER A 104 -3.82 6.97 -3.25
CA SER A 104 -3.34 7.35 -1.91
C SER A 104 -3.52 8.84 -1.65
N THR A 105 -3.17 9.68 -2.64
CA THR A 105 -3.33 11.13 -2.53
C THR A 105 -4.79 11.53 -2.37
N ARG A 106 -5.71 10.85 -3.08
CA ARG A 106 -7.16 11.06 -2.93
C ARG A 106 -7.65 10.69 -1.53
N ALA A 107 -7.31 9.50 -1.05
CA ALA A 107 -7.71 9.06 0.29
C ALA A 107 -7.17 9.99 1.39
N PHE A 108 -5.90 10.42 1.27
CA PHE A 108 -5.29 11.34 2.21
C PHE A 108 -5.92 12.74 2.18
N LYS A 109 -6.31 13.22 0.99
CA LYS A 109 -7.01 14.51 0.88
C LYS A 109 -8.32 14.47 1.64
N ILE A 110 -9.15 13.44 1.43
CA ILE A 110 -10.44 13.31 2.12
C ILE A 110 -10.21 13.20 3.63
N LEU A 111 -9.21 12.44 4.08
CA LEU A 111 -8.87 12.35 5.50
C LEU A 111 -8.55 13.73 6.13
N ARG A 112 -7.83 14.58 5.39
CA ARG A 112 -7.53 15.95 5.80
C ARG A 112 -8.78 16.81 5.81
N ASP A 113 -9.64 16.66 4.82
CA ASP A 113 -10.90 17.40 4.73
C ASP A 113 -11.85 16.98 5.88
N THR A 114 -11.90 15.70 6.26
CA THR A 114 -12.59 15.19 7.48
C THR A 114 -12.06 15.84 8.74
N ARG A 115 -10.73 15.90 8.89
CA ARG A 115 -10.10 16.60 10.04
C ARG A 115 -10.53 18.06 10.08
N ASP A 116 -10.45 18.75 8.96
CA ASP A 116 -10.76 20.18 8.88
C ASP A 116 -12.24 20.43 9.25
N ALA A 117 -13.17 19.59 8.78
CA ALA A 117 -14.57 19.63 9.19
C ALA A 117 -14.76 19.45 10.71
N ILE A 118 -14.07 18.47 11.33
CA ILE A 118 -14.14 18.27 12.79
C ILE A 118 -13.56 19.48 13.53
N LEU A 119 -12.50 20.10 13.01
CA LEU A 119 -11.91 21.31 13.60
C LEU A 119 -12.85 22.52 13.51
N GLU A 120 -13.65 22.61 12.45
CA GLU A 120 -14.70 23.62 12.26
C GLU A 120 -15.95 23.35 13.12
N GLY A 121 -16.05 22.17 13.73
CA GLY A 121 -17.11 21.82 14.69
C GLY A 121 -18.14 20.83 14.15
N ALA A 122 -17.88 20.17 13.02
CA ALA A 122 -18.70 19.06 12.55
C ALA A 122 -18.75 17.94 13.60
N ASP A 123 -19.94 17.39 13.82
CA ASP A 123 -20.20 16.27 14.72
C ASP A 123 -20.64 15.02 13.94
N ALA A 124 -20.90 13.92 14.67
CA ALA A 124 -21.28 12.64 14.08
C ALA A 124 -22.60 12.68 13.27
N THR A 125 -23.48 13.64 13.54
CA THR A 125 -24.80 13.73 12.92
C THR A 125 -24.83 14.75 11.77
N SER A 126 -23.79 15.57 11.64
CA SER A 126 -23.63 16.48 10.52
C SER A 126 -23.55 15.72 9.20
N THR A 127 -24.30 16.22 8.21
CA THR A 127 -24.29 15.67 6.85
C THR A 127 -22.88 15.75 6.24
N ASP A 128 -22.18 16.87 6.47
CA ASP A 128 -20.81 17.07 5.99
C ASP A 128 -19.84 15.99 6.50
N TYR A 129 -19.93 15.60 7.78
CA TYR A 129 -19.10 14.53 8.33
C TYR A 129 -19.46 13.17 7.72
N THR A 130 -20.75 12.87 7.60
CA THR A 130 -21.22 11.59 7.03
C THR A 130 -20.81 11.43 5.57
N ASP A 131 -20.95 12.48 4.76
CA ASP A 131 -20.53 12.47 3.35
C ASP A 131 -19.00 12.28 3.22
N LEU A 132 -18.21 12.88 4.12
CA LEU A 132 -16.76 12.69 4.18
C LEU A 132 -16.37 11.29 4.67
N GLU A 133 -17.17 10.67 5.55
CA GLU A 133 -17.00 9.27 5.93
C GLU A 133 -17.19 8.37 4.70
N ASP A 134 -18.34 8.46 4.02
CA ASP A 134 -18.61 7.64 2.83
C ASP A 134 -17.56 7.86 1.73
N ALA A 135 -17.17 9.12 1.47
CA ALA A 135 -16.15 9.44 0.49
C ALA A 135 -14.78 8.82 0.80
N PHE A 136 -14.38 8.78 2.06
CA PHE A 136 -13.10 8.18 2.45
C PHE A 136 -13.16 6.64 2.35
N ASP A 137 -14.28 6.02 2.70
CA ASP A 137 -14.46 4.57 2.57
C ASP A 137 -14.36 4.14 1.10
N HIS A 138 -14.99 4.91 0.20
CA HIS A 138 -14.83 4.73 -1.25
C HIS A 138 -13.38 4.91 -1.70
N ALA A 139 -12.70 5.97 -1.26
CA ALA A 139 -11.31 6.22 -1.64
C ALA A 139 -10.33 5.15 -1.13
N VAL A 140 -10.55 4.62 0.07
CA VAL A 140 -9.76 3.50 0.61
C VAL A 140 -10.07 2.19 -0.14
N GLY A 141 -11.32 1.95 -0.51
CA GLY A 141 -11.70 0.83 -1.37
C GLY A 141 -10.99 0.88 -2.72
N ASP A 142 -10.94 2.06 -3.33
CA ASP A 142 -10.24 2.33 -4.58
C ASP A 142 -8.72 2.11 -4.46
N LEU A 143 -8.12 2.63 -3.39
CA LEU A 143 -6.71 2.43 -3.07
C LEU A 143 -6.36 0.93 -2.95
N ARG A 144 -7.14 0.18 -2.17
CA ARG A 144 -6.94 -1.27 -2.00
C ARG A 144 -7.08 -2.01 -3.33
N ARG A 145 -8.02 -1.60 -4.18
CA ARG A 145 -8.20 -2.20 -5.51
C ARG A 145 -6.97 -2.00 -6.39
N VAL A 146 -6.40 -0.79 -6.45
CA VAL A 146 -5.21 -0.53 -7.27
C VAL A 146 -3.95 -1.19 -6.68
N MET A 147 -3.82 -1.25 -5.35
CA MET A 147 -2.74 -2.00 -4.69
C MET A 147 -2.81 -3.50 -4.99
N ARG A 148 -3.99 -4.11 -4.93
CA ARG A 148 -4.19 -5.53 -5.28
C ARG A 148 -3.85 -5.80 -6.75
N ALA A 149 -4.22 -4.89 -7.64
CA ALA A 149 -3.88 -4.99 -9.06
C ALA A 149 -2.35 -4.92 -9.28
N ASP A 150 -1.65 -4.00 -8.61
CA ASP A 150 -0.18 -3.89 -8.66
C ASP A 150 0.51 -5.16 -8.13
N LEU A 151 -0.04 -5.78 -7.09
CA LEU A 151 0.45 -7.03 -6.53
C LEU A 151 0.10 -8.28 -7.37
N GLY A 152 -0.58 -8.12 -8.52
CA GLY A 152 -1.01 -9.23 -9.37
C GLY A 152 -2.15 -10.07 -8.78
N VAL A 153 -2.81 -9.60 -7.72
CA VAL A 153 -3.97 -10.24 -7.10
C VAL A 153 -5.20 -9.94 -7.98
N ARG A 154 -5.38 -10.70 -9.06
CA ARG A 154 -6.59 -10.62 -9.89
C ARG A 154 -7.82 -10.95 -9.04
N ASN A 155 -8.85 -10.12 -9.12
CA ASN A 155 -10.15 -10.42 -8.53
C ASN A 155 -10.66 -11.73 -9.16
N ALA A 156 -10.71 -12.80 -8.37
CA ALA A 156 -11.49 -13.97 -8.72
C ALA A 156 -12.96 -13.54 -8.75
N HIS A 157 -13.44 -13.11 -9.92
CA HIS A 157 -14.87 -13.11 -10.17
C HIS A 157 -15.31 -14.58 -10.17
N PRO A 158 -16.27 -15.01 -9.33
CA PRO A 158 -16.79 -16.36 -9.44
C PRO A 158 -17.40 -16.47 -10.84
N ARG A 159 -16.85 -17.37 -11.67
CA ARG A 159 -17.55 -17.77 -12.88
C ARG A 159 -18.78 -18.52 -12.41
N GLY A 160 -19.91 -17.81 -12.37
CA GLY A 160 -21.21 -18.45 -12.45
C GLY A 160 -21.24 -19.19 -13.78
N THR A 161 -21.23 -20.51 -13.71
CA THR A 161 -21.68 -21.36 -14.81
C THR A 161 -23.18 -21.41 -14.72
N ASP A 162 -23.84 -20.78 -15.70
CA ASP A 162 -25.19 -21.13 -16.14
C ASP A 162 -25.28 -22.63 -16.52
#